data_AF-A0AAD7C909-F1
#
_entry.id   AF-A0AAD7C909-F1
#
_cell.length_a   1.000
_cell.length_b   1.000
_cell.length_c   1.000
_cell.angle_alpha   90.00
_cell.angle_beta   90.00
_cell.angle_gamma   90.00
#
_symmetry.space_group_name_H-M   'P 1'
#
loop_
_entity.id
_entity.type
_entity.pdbx_description
1 polymer ?
#
loop_
_entity_poly.entity_id
_entity_poly.type
_entity_poly.pdbx_seq_one_letter_code
_entity_poly.pdbx_strand_id
1 'polypeptide(L)'
;MAMYPYGPLQALCYPIYSTYYRTTRKLCKKHPGLRRLFPHSPFATLTANLGPSSVSPPHADHGNVADGMCLIGALGNFNADKGGHLVLWDYNLIVRFPPGCSILIPSAVVTHSNTPIQAGEERFSLIQYSAGGLFRWAANGYKSDAAWKTTASEEDVARREQERQARWATALKKFSLWKDVKVKNYTGRARVEVWAEAEAGDISDLTDVESEGEDGDSEEEEPLPKKIHCA
;
A
#
# COMPACT_ATOMS: atom_id res chain seq x y z
N MET A 1 -0.94 20.99 -11.22
CA MET A 1 -0.73 20.02 -10.11
C MET A 1 0.31 19.04 -10.62
N ALA A 2 1.54 19.08 -10.12
CA ALA A 2 2.60 18.20 -10.62
C ALA A 2 2.25 16.75 -10.26
N MET A 3 1.87 15.97 -11.27
CA MET A 3 1.65 14.54 -11.15
C MET A 3 3.04 13.92 -10.99
N TYR A 4 3.41 13.54 -9.76
CA TYR A 4 4.59 12.71 -9.59
C TYR A 4 4.37 11.44 -10.44
N PRO A 5 5.36 11.00 -11.24
CA PRO A 5 5.25 9.74 -12.00
C PRO A 5 5.15 8.50 -11.09
N TYR A 6 5.23 8.71 -9.77
CA TYR A 6 5.34 7.70 -8.74
C TYR A 6 4.24 7.86 -7.70
N GLY A 7 3.54 6.75 -7.40
CA GLY A 7 2.56 6.72 -6.33
C GLY A 7 3.18 7.01 -4.95
N PRO A 8 2.40 7.46 -3.94
CA PRO A 8 2.92 7.85 -2.62
C PRO A 8 3.81 6.80 -1.96
N LEU A 9 3.48 5.50 -2.13
CA LEU A 9 4.26 4.40 -1.55
C LEU A 9 5.68 4.33 -2.14
N GLN A 10 5.83 4.54 -3.45
CA GLN A 10 7.14 4.54 -4.12
C GLN A 10 7.99 5.76 -3.73
N ALA A 11 7.33 6.92 -3.57
CA ALA A 11 7.99 8.17 -3.20
C ALA A 11 8.43 8.21 -1.72
N LEU A 12 7.68 7.59 -0.82
CA LEU A 12 7.89 7.73 0.63
C LEU A 12 8.40 6.45 1.32
N CYS A 13 8.21 5.28 0.72
CA CYS A 13 8.53 3.99 1.34
C CYS A 13 9.03 2.98 0.30
N TYR A 14 10.10 3.31 -0.43
CA TYR A 14 10.56 2.51 -1.57
C TYR A 14 10.82 1.02 -1.26
N PRO A 15 11.44 0.64 -0.11
CA PRO A 15 11.63 -0.78 0.21
C PRO A 15 10.29 -1.55 0.32
N ILE A 16 9.28 -0.91 0.90
CA ILE A 16 7.92 -1.47 1.04
C ILE A 16 7.24 -1.54 -0.33
N TYR A 17 7.33 -0.46 -1.12
CA TYR A 17 6.86 -0.43 -2.51
C TYR A 17 7.44 -1.58 -3.33
N SER A 18 8.76 -1.78 -3.30
CA SER A 18 9.44 -2.84 -4.05
C SER A 18 8.93 -4.23 -3.64
N THR A 19 8.78 -4.47 -2.33
CA THR A 19 8.22 -5.73 -1.81
C THR A 19 6.80 -5.97 -2.34
N TYR A 20 5.96 -4.94 -2.30
CA TYR A 20 4.57 -5.01 -2.77
C TYR A 20 4.50 -5.25 -4.27
N TYR A 21 5.20 -4.41 -5.05
CA TYR A 21 5.20 -4.45 -6.51
C TYR A 21 5.70 -5.80 -7.04
N ARG A 22 6.83 -6.31 -6.51
CA ARG A 22 7.39 -7.62 -6.89
C ARG A 22 6.41 -8.75 -6.60
N THR A 23 5.77 -8.73 -5.42
CA THR A 23 4.80 -9.74 -5.03
C THR A 23 3.57 -9.71 -5.94
N THR A 24 2.98 -8.54 -6.14
CA THR A 24 1.83 -8.34 -7.04
C THR A 24 2.16 -8.74 -8.48
N ARG A 25 3.35 -8.43 -8.98
CA ARG A 25 3.82 -8.88 -10.31
C ARG A 25 3.94 -10.40 -10.40
N LYS A 26 4.56 -11.05 -9.43
CA LYS A 26 4.67 -12.53 -9.39
C LYS A 26 3.29 -13.18 -9.40
N LEU A 27 2.35 -12.63 -8.65
CA LEU A 27 0.95 -13.10 -8.60
C LEU A 27 0.25 -12.97 -9.95
N CYS A 28 0.30 -11.79 -10.59
CA CYS A 28 -0.29 -11.60 -11.91
C CYS A 28 0.35 -12.51 -12.98
N LYS A 29 1.68 -12.73 -12.92
CA LYS A 29 2.36 -13.65 -13.84
C LYS A 29 1.93 -15.11 -13.62
N LYS A 30 1.75 -15.53 -12.36
CA LYS A 30 1.32 -16.89 -12.01
C LYS A 30 -0.16 -17.13 -12.31
N HIS A 31 -0.99 -16.09 -12.18
CA HIS A 31 -2.43 -16.14 -12.39
C HIS A 31 -2.84 -15.06 -13.40
N PRO A 32 -2.79 -15.38 -14.72
CA PRO A 32 -3.06 -14.40 -15.77
C PRO A 32 -4.47 -13.79 -15.74
N GLY A 33 -5.42 -14.43 -15.04
CA GLY A 33 -6.76 -13.87 -14.82
C GLY A 33 -6.82 -12.73 -13.80
N LEU A 34 -5.76 -12.51 -13.01
CA LEU A 34 -5.69 -11.40 -12.07
C LEU A 34 -5.40 -10.10 -12.80
N ARG A 35 -6.20 -9.07 -12.52
CA ARG A 35 -5.98 -7.70 -12.98
C ARG A 35 -5.50 -6.84 -11.83
N ARG A 36 -4.54 -5.94 -12.11
CA ARG A 36 -4.17 -4.90 -11.16
C ARG A 36 -5.27 -3.86 -11.06
N LEU A 37 -5.34 -3.18 -9.92
CA LEU A 37 -6.30 -2.09 -9.68
C LEU A 37 -6.13 -0.95 -10.67
N PHE A 38 -4.87 -0.58 -10.91
CA PHE A 38 -4.43 0.43 -11.87
C PHE A 38 -3.12 -0.06 -12.51
N PRO A 39 -2.74 0.46 -13.70
CA PRO A 39 -1.39 0.29 -14.21
C PRO A 39 -0.36 0.59 -13.12
N HIS A 40 0.64 -0.29 -12.99
CA HIS A 40 1.72 -0.18 -12.00
C HIS A 40 1.31 -0.11 -10.51
N SER A 41 0.04 -0.35 -10.14
CA SER A 41 -0.34 -0.35 -8.71
C SER A 41 0.40 -1.45 -7.92
N PRO A 42 1.07 -1.10 -6.79
CA PRO A 42 1.74 -2.08 -5.94
C PRO A 42 0.73 -2.83 -5.04
N PHE A 43 -0.45 -2.26 -4.81
CA PHE A 43 -1.46 -2.79 -3.90
C PHE A 43 -2.28 -3.90 -4.57
N ALA A 44 -2.64 -4.91 -3.77
CA ALA A 44 -3.49 -6.00 -4.23
C ALA A 44 -4.99 -5.73 -4.03
N THR A 45 -5.35 -4.73 -3.21
CA THR A 45 -6.74 -4.48 -2.82
C THR A 45 -7.04 -2.99 -2.68
N LEU A 46 -8.25 -2.60 -3.10
CA LEU A 46 -8.84 -1.28 -2.88
C LEU A 46 -10.24 -1.45 -2.29
N THR A 47 -10.54 -0.69 -1.24
CA THR A 47 -11.87 -0.60 -0.64
C THR A 47 -12.34 0.85 -0.70
N ALA A 48 -13.60 1.03 -1.12
CA ALA A 48 -14.27 2.32 -1.09
C ALA A 48 -15.37 2.30 -0.03
N ASN A 49 -15.25 3.15 0.99
CA ASN A 49 -16.30 3.38 1.98
C ASN A 49 -17.16 4.56 1.52
N LEU A 50 -18.35 4.28 1.00
CA LEU A 50 -19.18 5.19 0.23
C LEU A 50 -20.17 6.04 1.06
N GLY A 51 -19.94 6.22 2.36
CA GLY A 51 -20.59 7.27 3.15
C GLY A 51 -22.10 7.03 3.39
N PRO A 52 -22.90 8.09 3.64
CA PRO A 52 -22.53 9.52 3.60
C PRO A 52 -21.63 9.93 4.77
N SER A 53 -21.55 9.13 5.84
CA SER A 53 -20.65 9.35 6.97
C SER A 53 -19.82 8.10 7.24
N SER A 54 -18.72 7.93 6.50
CA SER A 54 -17.80 6.81 6.71
C SER A 54 -16.98 7.02 7.98
N VAL A 55 -17.44 6.42 9.08
CA VAL A 55 -16.78 6.43 10.40
C VAL A 55 -16.30 5.02 10.76
N SER A 56 -15.10 4.92 11.32
CA SER A 56 -14.56 3.64 11.83
C SER A 56 -14.27 3.76 13.33
N PRO A 57 -14.67 2.76 14.15
CA PRO A 57 -14.21 2.68 15.53
C PRO A 57 -12.71 2.31 15.59
N PRO A 58 -12.06 2.42 16.76
CA PRO A 58 -10.67 1.98 16.95
C PRO A 58 -10.47 0.52 16.55
N HIS A 59 -9.55 0.27 15.62
CA HIS A 59 -9.19 -1.07 15.14
C HIS A 59 -7.78 -1.08 14.55
N ALA A 60 -7.23 -2.28 14.33
CA ALA A 60 -6.06 -2.51 13.50
C ALA A 60 -6.38 -3.59 12.47
N ASP A 61 -5.83 -3.45 11.27
CA ASP A 61 -6.08 -4.36 10.15
C ASP A 61 -5.15 -5.57 10.22
N HIS A 62 -5.28 -6.42 11.24
CA HIS A 62 -4.35 -7.52 11.50
C HIS A 62 -4.17 -8.51 10.33
N GLY A 63 -5.08 -8.51 9.35
CA GLY A 63 -4.97 -9.30 8.12
C GLY A 63 -3.99 -8.74 7.08
N ASN A 64 -3.58 -7.48 7.20
CA ASN A 64 -2.68 -6.81 6.25
C ASN A 64 -1.21 -7.21 6.47
N VAL A 65 -0.34 -6.84 5.52
CA VAL A 65 1.11 -7.03 5.66
C VAL A 65 1.61 -6.24 6.88
N ALA A 66 2.14 -6.93 7.88
CA ALA A 66 2.47 -6.37 9.20
C ALA A 66 3.55 -5.27 9.15
N ASP A 67 4.55 -5.44 8.29
CA ASP A 67 5.62 -4.47 8.02
C ASP A 67 5.34 -3.61 6.78
N GLY A 68 4.08 -3.58 6.37
CA GLY A 68 3.60 -2.89 5.20
C GLY A 68 3.01 -1.52 5.49
N MET A 69 2.56 -0.85 4.44
CA MET A 69 1.76 0.37 4.51
C MET A 69 0.42 0.16 3.83
N CYS A 70 -0.58 0.88 4.30
CA CYS A 70 -1.87 1.06 3.65
C CYS A 70 -2.02 2.54 3.31
N LEU A 71 -2.56 2.83 2.13
CA LEU A 71 -2.85 4.18 1.69
C LEU A 71 -4.31 4.48 1.96
N ILE A 72 -4.58 5.48 2.81
CA ILE A 72 -5.93 5.97 3.09
C ILE A 72 -6.07 7.31 2.39
N GLY A 73 -7.14 7.50 1.62
CA GLY A 73 -7.58 8.77 1.07
C GLY A 73 -8.90 9.20 1.69
N ALA A 74 -9.00 10.43 2.18
CA ALA A 74 -10.26 11.04 2.58
C ALA A 74 -10.90 11.75 1.39
N LEU A 75 -12.19 11.55 1.20
CA LEU A 75 -12.99 12.16 0.13
C LEU A 75 -14.31 12.70 0.71
N GLY A 76 -15.04 13.47 -0.10
CA GLY A 76 -16.32 14.07 0.29
C GLY A 76 -16.20 15.57 0.56
N ASN A 77 -17.22 16.14 1.17
CA ASN A 77 -17.30 17.55 1.52
C ASN A 77 -17.61 17.70 3.01
N PHE A 78 -16.56 17.93 3.80
CA PHE A 78 -16.64 18.12 5.24
C PHE A 78 -15.59 19.12 5.74
N ASN A 79 -15.89 19.81 6.84
CA ASN A 79 -14.95 20.70 7.49
C ASN A 79 -13.96 19.90 8.35
N ALA A 80 -12.75 19.74 7.83
CA ALA A 80 -11.68 19.00 8.47
C ALA A 80 -11.14 19.62 9.77
N ASP A 81 -11.55 20.84 10.14
CA ASP A 81 -11.24 21.45 11.44
C ASP A 81 -12.30 21.09 12.50
N LYS A 82 -13.44 20.51 12.09
CA LYS A 82 -14.58 20.18 12.95
C LYS A 82 -14.89 18.68 13.03
N GLY A 83 -14.22 17.84 12.26
CA GLY A 83 -14.52 16.41 12.20
C GLY A 83 -13.72 15.66 11.14
N GLY A 84 -14.01 14.37 11.00
CA GLY A 84 -13.33 13.49 10.03
C GLY A 84 -11.84 13.24 10.29
N HIS A 85 -11.32 13.62 11.47
CA HIS A 85 -9.91 13.46 11.84
C HIS A 85 -9.51 12.00 11.86
N LEU A 86 -8.27 11.70 11.47
CA LEU A 86 -7.67 10.39 11.66
C LEU A 86 -7.07 10.32 13.07
N VAL A 87 -7.37 9.27 13.81
CA VAL A 87 -6.80 9.03 15.14
C VAL A 87 -5.85 7.84 15.04
N LEU A 88 -4.61 8.04 15.48
CA LEU A 88 -3.57 7.01 15.60
C LEU A 88 -3.30 6.78 17.09
N TRP A 89 -3.99 5.79 17.66
CA TRP A 89 -4.10 5.59 19.10
C TRP A 89 -2.77 5.27 19.75
N ASP A 90 -1.99 4.36 19.16
CA ASP A 90 -0.69 3.93 19.71
C ASP A 90 0.37 5.05 19.71
N TYR A 91 0.13 6.11 18.92
CA TYR A 91 0.99 7.28 18.84
C TYR A 91 0.44 8.47 19.62
N ASN A 92 -0.73 8.34 20.27
CA ASN A 92 -1.45 9.45 20.91
C ASN A 92 -1.59 10.67 19.98
N LEU A 93 -1.87 10.42 18.69
CA LEU A 93 -1.89 11.44 17.65
C LEU A 93 -3.26 11.55 17.00
N ILE A 94 -3.78 12.78 16.95
CA ILE A 94 -4.96 13.13 16.15
C ILE A 94 -4.47 13.96 14.98
N VAL A 95 -4.71 13.47 13.77
CA VAL A 95 -4.31 14.09 12.52
C VAL A 95 -5.52 14.73 11.88
N ARG A 96 -5.45 16.04 11.70
CA ARG A 96 -6.38 16.77 10.82
C ARG A 96 -6.26 16.18 9.42
N PHE A 97 -7.33 15.60 8.89
CA PHE A 97 -7.28 14.82 7.65
C PHE A 97 -8.31 15.29 6.63
N PRO A 98 -7.98 16.33 5.84
CA PRO A 98 -8.92 16.97 4.92
C PRO A 98 -9.37 16.10 3.74
N PRO A 99 -10.54 16.38 3.14
CA PRO A 99 -10.91 15.78 1.87
C PRO A 99 -9.87 16.09 0.79
N GLY A 100 -9.57 15.09 -0.05
CA GLY A 100 -8.52 15.15 -1.07
C GLY A 100 -7.11 14.81 -0.55
N CYS A 101 -6.92 14.67 0.77
CA CYS A 101 -5.64 14.23 1.33
C CYS A 101 -5.53 12.71 1.36
N SER A 102 -4.28 12.23 1.32
CA SER A 102 -3.94 10.83 1.53
C SER A 102 -2.81 10.66 2.54
N ILE A 103 -2.76 9.51 3.18
CA ILE A 103 -1.75 9.17 4.20
C ILE A 103 -1.40 7.68 4.10
N LEU A 104 -0.12 7.37 4.32
CA LEU A 104 0.37 6.01 4.49
C LEU A 104 0.46 5.68 5.98
N ILE A 105 -0.16 4.59 6.41
CA ILE A 105 -0.04 4.10 7.79
C ILE A 105 0.26 2.59 7.82
N PRO A 106 0.99 2.10 8.82
CA PRO A 106 1.17 0.66 9.03
C PRO A 106 -0.08 0.07 9.73
N SER A 107 -1.20 0.01 8.99
CA SER A 107 -2.54 -0.23 9.55
C SER A 107 -2.70 -1.59 10.25
N ALA A 108 -1.85 -2.56 9.94
CA ALA A 108 -1.86 -3.88 10.55
C ALA A 108 -1.41 -3.90 12.02
N VAL A 109 -0.59 -2.92 12.41
CA VAL A 109 0.10 -2.87 13.71
C VAL A 109 -0.18 -1.59 14.48
N VAL A 110 -0.83 -0.60 13.85
CA VAL A 110 -1.26 0.65 14.50
C VAL A 110 -2.77 0.69 14.61
N THR A 111 -3.25 0.78 15.83
CA THR A 111 -4.65 1.01 16.16
C THR A 111 -5.05 2.40 15.67
N HIS A 112 -6.06 2.45 14.80
CA HIS A 112 -6.52 3.67 14.18
C HIS A 112 -8.05 3.74 14.05
N SER A 113 -8.57 4.95 13.92
CA SER A 113 -9.99 5.25 13.71
C SER A 113 -10.15 6.58 13.00
N ASN A 114 -11.39 6.97 12.68
CA ASN A 114 -11.65 8.35 12.31
C ASN A 114 -12.84 8.92 13.09
N THR A 115 -12.84 10.24 13.31
CA THR A 115 -13.90 10.90 14.07
C THR A 115 -15.12 11.16 13.17
N PRO A 116 -16.33 11.27 13.75
CA PRO A 116 -17.50 11.75 13.02
C PRO A 116 -17.28 13.12 12.38
N ILE A 117 -18.11 13.41 11.38
CA ILE A 117 -18.25 14.73 10.72
C ILE A 117 -19.51 15.44 11.24
N GLN A 118 -19.70 16.72 10.87
CA GLN A 118 -20.87 17.49 11.27
C GLN A 118 -22.13 17.04 10.51
N ALA A 119 -23.30 17.38 11.05
CA ALA A 119 -24.57 17.10 10.38
C ALA A 119 -24.65 17.83 9.03
N GLY A 120 -25.10 17.11 7.99
CA GLY A 120 -25.20 17.63 6.62
C GLY A 120 -23.89 17.60 5.83
N GLU A 121 -22.78 17.13 6.41
CA GLU A 121 -21.53 16.88 5.71
C GLU A 121 -21.46 15.47 5.13
N GLU A 122 -20.56 15.26 4.18
CA GLU A 122 -20.32 13.96 3.56
C GLU A 122 -18.83 13.57 3.66
N ARG A 123 -18.57 12.33 4.04
CA ARG A 123 -17.22 11.75 4.06
C ARG A 123 -17.21 10.35 3.49
N PHE A 124 -16.32 10.15 2.54
CA PHE A 124 -15.99 8.88 1.93
C PHE A 124 -14.51 8.56 2.17
N SER A 125 -14.11 7.32 1.95
CA SER A 125 -12.68 6.98 1.95
C SER A 125 -12.34 5.94 0.91
N LEU A 126 -11.17 6.09 0.28
CA LEU A 126 -10.53 5.05 -0.52
C LEU A 126 -9.35 4.49 0.26
N ILE A 127 -9.26 3.17 0.38
CA ILE A 127 -8.22 2.50 1.13
C ILE A 127 -7.55 1.50 0.19
N GLN A 128 -6.24 1.63 -0.01
CA GLN A 128 -5.44 0.65 -0.75
C GLN A 128 -4.53 -0.09 0.22
N TYR A 129 -4.55 -1.42 0.13
CA TYR A 129 -3.82 -2.29 1.05
C TYR A 129 -3.50 -3.64 0.40
N SER A 130 -2.78 -4.45 1.14
CA SER A 130 -2.40 -5.80 0.73
C SER A 130 -2.51 -6.75 1.92
N ALA A 131 -3.24 -7.85 1.75
CA ALA A 131 -3.37 -8.88 2.77
C ALA A 131 -2.03 -9.61 3.00
N GLY A 132 -1.60 -9.76 4.24
CA GLY A 132 -0.37 -10.47 4.59
C GLY A 132 -0.42 -11.96 4.22
N GLY A 133 -1.63 -12.56 4.24
CA GLY A 133 -1.84 -13.94 3.79
C GLY A 133 -1.45 -14.17 2.33
N LEU A 134 -1.68 -13.18 1.46
CA LEU A 134 -1.32 -13.25 0.05
C LEU A 134 0.20 -13.32 -0.15
N PHE A 135 0.96 -12.57 0.65
CA PHE A 135 2.42 -12.52 0.60
C PHE A 135 3.02 -13.84 1.13
N ARG A 136 2.48 -14.37 2.23
CA ARG A 136 2.87 -15.69 2.75
C ARG A 136 2.57 -16.80 1.75
N TRP A 137 1.41 -16.75 1.11
CA TRP A 137 1.01 -17.73 0.11
C TRP A 137 1.94 -17.72 -1.11
N ALA A 138 2.31 -16.53 -1.60
CA ALA A 138 3.31 -16.39 -2.67
C ALA A 138 4.69 -16.93 -2.25
N ALA A 139 5.14 -16.61 -1.02
CA ALA A 139 6.40 -17.09 -0.46
C ALA A 139 6.44 -18.63 -0.26
N ASN A 140 5.27 -19.25 -0.03
CA ASN A 140 5.12 -20.71 0.05
C ASN A 140 5.10 -21.40 -1.32
N GLY A 141 5.39 -20.69 -2.42
CA GLY A 141 5.25 -21.24 -3.76
C GLY A 141 3.80 -21.49 -4.14
N TYR A 142 2.90 -20.56 -3.77
CA TYR A 142 1.47 -20.59 -4.08
C TYR A 142 0.72 -21.71 -3.35
N LYS A 143 1.08 -21.95 -2.09
CA LYS A 143 0.50 -22.97 -1.20
C LYS A 143 0.09 -22.38 0.15
N SER A 144 -0.93 -22.97 0.77
CA SER A 144 -1.26 -22.67 2.17
C SER A 144 -0.11 -23.06 3.09
N ASP A 145 -0.05 -22.49 4.30
CA ASP A 145 0.96 -22.88 5.29
C ASP A 145 0.85 -24.38 5.63
N ALA A 146 -0.38 -24.93 5.67
CA ALA A 146 -0.60 -26.34 5.89
C ALA A 146 0.01 -27.19 4.77
N ALA A 147 -0.28 -26.87 3.51
CA ALA A 147 0.24 -27.62 2.36
C ALA A 147 1.75 -27.43 2.15
N TRP A 148 2.30 -26.28 2.52
CA TRP A 148 3.74 -26.07 2.50
C TRP A 148 4.44 -26.97 3.52
N LYS A 149 3.94 -27.03 4.76
CA LYS A 149 4.51 -27.85 5.85
C LYS A 149 4.60 -29.34 5.52
N THR A 150 3.65 -29.89 4.74
CA THR A 150 3.71 -31.31 4.35
C THR A 150 4.81 -31.61 3.34
N THR A 151 5.36 -30.59 2.67
CA THR A 151 6.41 -30.73 1.65
C THR A 151 7.72 -30.06 2.01
N ALA A 152 7.79 -29.39 3.17
CA ALA A 152 8.96 -28.64 3.61
C ALA A 152 10.03 -29.59 4.16
N SER A 153 11.29 -29.35 3.80
CA SER A 153 12.42 -30.03 4.43
C SER A 153 12.63 -29.53 5.86
N GLU A 154 13.39 -30.27 6.68
CA GLU A 154 13.78 -29.80 8.02
C GLU A 154 14.57 -28.48 7.94
N GLU A 155 15.40 -28.34 6.91
CA GLU A 155 16.16 -27.12 6.63
C GLU A 155 15.24 -25.93 6.31
N ASP A 156 14.21 -26.13 5.49
CA ASP A 156 13.22 -25.09 5.18
C ASP A 156 12.47 -24.61 6.43
N VAL A 157 12.12 -25.54 7.32
CA VAL A 157 11.45 -25.23 8.59
C VAL A 157 12.39 -24.46 9.51
N ALA A 158 13.65 -24.89 9.64
CA ALA A 158 14.66 -24.21 10.44
C ALA A 158 14.93 -22.78 9.92
N ARG A 159 15.06 -22.62 8.61
CA ARG A 159 15.22 -21.31 7.96
C ARG A 159 14.03 -20.40 8.23
N ARG A 160 12.80 -20.89 8.08
CA ARG A 160 11.58 -20.11 8.36
C ARG A 160 11.51 -19.67 9.83
N GLU A 161 11.95 -20.51 10.75
CA GLU A 161 12.01 -20.15 12.17
C GLU A 161 13.01 -19.00 12.40
N GLN A 162 14.22 -19.10 11.82
CA GLN A 162 15.21 -18.03 11.89
C GLN A 162 14.69 -16.71 11.30
N GLU A 163 14.05 -16.76 10.12
CA GLU A 163 13.40 -15.61 9.49
C GLU A 163 12.30 -15.01 10.38
N ARG A 164 11.53 -15.84 11.10
CA ARG A 164 10.51 -15.36 12.04
C ARG A 164 11.13 -14.61 13.21
N GLN A 165 12.22 -15.12 13.79
CA GLN A 165 12.92 -14.47 14.90
C GLN A 165 13.52 -13.13 14.47
N ALA A 166 14.08 -13.06 13.26
CA ALA A 166 14.67 -11.84 12.70
C ALA A 166 13.63 -10.86 12.11
N ARG A 167 12.37 -11.28 11.93
CA ARG A 167 11.36 -10.57 11.12
C ARG A 167 11.21 -9.11 11.47
N TRP A 168 11.05 -8.78 12.76
CA TRP A 168 10.84 -7.39 13.18
C TRP A 168 12.07 -6.53 12.96
N ALA A 169 13.26 -7.04 13.29
CA ALA A 169 14.52 -6.34 13.05
C ALA A 169 14.75 -6.09 11.55
N THR A 170 14.40 -7.05 10.70
CA THR A 170 14.45 -6.93 9.24
C THR A 170 13.41 -5.93 8.71
N ALA A 171 12.17 -6.00 9.20
CA ALA A 171 11.08 -5.11 8.85
C ALA A 171 11.40 -3.64 9.14
N LEU A 172 11.89 -3.33 10.35
CA LEU A 172 12.18 -1.96 10.78
C LEU A 172 13.21 -1.25 9.88
N LYS A 173 14.12 -2.00 9.26
CA LYS A 173 15.11 -1.45 8.34
C LYS A 173 14.49 -0.93 7.02
N LYS A 174 13.25 -1.32 6.70
CA LYS A 174 12.50 -0.84 5.53
C LYS A 174 11.95 0.59 5.70
N PHE A 175 11.90 1.08 6.94
CA PHE A 175 11.38 2.40 7.27
C PHE A 175 12.51 3.44 7.29
N SER A 176 12.19 4.65 6.82
CA SER A 176 13.08 5.80 6.93
C SER A 176 13.23 6.20 8.40
N LEU A 177 14.46 6.49 8.83
CA LEU A 177 14.69 7.02 10.18
C LEU A 177 14.46 8.53 10.20
N TRP A 178 14.18 9.06 11.39
CA TRP A 178 14.04 10.50 11.60
C TRP A 178 15.22 11.32 11.06
N LYS A 179 16.45 10.82 11.17
CA LYS A 179 17.63 11.49 10.60
C LYS A 179 17.59 11.60 9.08
N ASP A 180 16.99 10.62 8.39
CA ASP A 180 16.84 10.61 6.94
C ASP A 180 15.75 11.62 6.54
N VAL A 181 14.64 11.64 7.27
CA VAL A 181 13.54 12.61 7.10
C VAL A 181 14.03 14.05 7.27
N LYS A 182 14.87 14.32 8.27
CA LYS A 182 15.44 15.68 8.52
C LYS A 182 16.25 16.22 7.34
N VAL A 183 16.89 15.35 6.55
CA VAL A 183 17.64 15.72 5.35
C VAL A 183 16.83 15.51 4.07
N LYS A 184 15.50 15.39 4.20
CA LYS A 184 14.55 15.18 3.10
C LYS A 184 14.76 13.89 2.29
N ASN A 185 15.44 12.90 2.88
CA ASN A 185 15.57 11.56 2.31
C ASN A 185 14.40 10.68 2.79
N TYR A 186 13.21 10.95 2.26
CA TYR A 186 11.99 10.25 2.67
C TYR A 186 11.90 8.84 2.06
N THR A 187 12.43 8.65 0.86
CA THR A 187 12.24 7.43 0.05
C THR A 187 12.79 6.16 0.72
N GLY A 188 13.84 6.29 1.53
CA GLY A 188 14.60 5.17 2.07
C GLY A 188 15.52 4.47 1.04
N ARG A 189 15.64 4.98 -0.20
CA ARG A 189 16.44 4.35 -1.28
C ARG A 189 17.92 4.20 -0.94
N ALA A 190 18.52 5.16 -0.24
CA ALA A 190 19.92 5.08 0.20
C ALA A 190 20.20 3.90 1.16
N ARG A 191 19.16 3.26 1.71
CA ARG A 191 19.28 2.04 2.52
C ARG A 191 19.10 0.77 1.69
N VAL A 192 18.60 0.87 0.46
CA VAL A 192 18.24 -0.25 -0.45
C VAL A 192 19.47 -0.90 -1.07
N GLU A 193 20.59 -0.18 -1.22
CA GLU A 193 21.85 -0.77 -1.70
C GLU A 193 22.32 -1.95 -0.81
N VAL A 194 21.90 -1.98 0.45
CA VAL A 194 22.17 -3.08 1.39
C VAL A 194 21.20 -4.28 1.23
N TRP A 195 20.09 -4.13 0.48
CA TRP A 195 19.08 -5.17 0.26
C TRP A 195 19.13 -5.80 -1.13
N ALA A 196 19.63 -5.06 -2.13
CA ALA A 196 19.73 -5.54 -3.50
C ALA A 196 20.64 -6.78 -3.64
N GLU A 197 21.64 -6.92 -2.77
CA GLU A 197 22.54 -8.08 -2.75
C GLU A 197 21.90 -9.33 -2.10
N ALA A 198 20.88 -9.18 -1.24
CA ALA A 198 20.26 -10.30 -0.51
C ALA A 198 19.06 -10.92 -1.23
N GLU A 199 18.41 -10.18 -2.14
CA GLU A 199 17.34 -10.69 -3.00
C GLU A 199 17.59 -10.24 -4.45
N ALA A 200 18.62 -10.80 -5.08
CA ALA A 200 18.93 -10.64 -6.51
C ALA A 200 17.79 -11.22 -7.37
N GLY A 201 16.71 -10.46 -7.46
CA GLY A 201 15.68 -10.52 -8.47
C GLY A 201 15.71 -9.19 -9.20
N ASP A 202 15.92 -9.28 -10.51
CA ASP A 202 16.10 -8.21 -11.48
C ASP A 202 15.41 -6.88 -11.09
N ILE A 203 16.23 -5.88 -10.75
CA ILE A 203 15.79 -4.52 -10.42
C ILE A 203 15.80 -3.65 -11.68
N SER A 204 16.29 -4.16 -12.83
CA SER A 204 16.30 -3.41 -14.09
C SER A 204 14.90 -3.00 -14.53
N ASP A 205 13.88 -3.84 -14.27
CA ASP A 205 12.47 -3.51 -14.56
C ASP A 205 11.85 -2.41 -13.65
N LEU A 206 12.56 -1.93 -12.61
CA LEU A 206 12.09 -0.84 -11.74
C LEU A 206 12.54 0.55 -12.23
N THR A 207 13.46 0.59 -13.19
CA THR A 207 13.87 1.82 -13.90
C THR A 207 13.01 2.12 -15.14
N ASP A 208 12.27 1.13 -15.68
CA ASP A 208 11.42 1.30 -16.86
C ASP A 208 10.18 2.19 -16.64
N VAL A 209 9.90 2.59 -15.40
CA VAL A 209 8.85 3.59 -15.10
C VAL A 209 9.27 4.99 -15.57
N GLU A 210 10.54 5.20 -15.91
CA GLU A 210 11.03 6.49 -16.41
C GLU A 210 10.87 6.67 -17.93
N SER A 211 10.59 5.61 -18.70
CA SER A 211 10.66 5.66 -20.17
C SER A 211 9.33 5.52 -20.94
N GLU A 212 8.20 5.20 -20.31
CA GLU A 212 6.91 5.06 -21.01
C GLU A 212 6.09 6.38 -21.09
N GLY A 213 6.76 7.53 -21.02
CA GLY A 213 6.15 8.86 -21.06
C GLY A 213 6.13 9.56 -22.43
N GLU A 214 6.63 8.91 -23.49
CA GLU A 214 6.70 9.47 -24.84
C GLU A 214 6.06 8.52 -25.87
N ASP A 215 4.75 8.29 -25.77
CA ASP A 215 3.96 7.86 -26.92
C ASP A 215 3.06 9.03 -27.32
N GLY A 216 3.28 9.54 -28.53
CA GLY A 216 2.66 10.77 -29.04
C GLY A 216 1.15 10.66 -29.17
N ASP A 217 0.45 11.59 -28.51
CA ASP A 217 -0.94 11.92 -28.80
C ASP A 217 -1.02 12.54 -30.22
N SER A 218 -1.50 11.76 -31.19
CA SER A 218 -2.20 12.32 -32.34
C SER A 218 -3.68 12.41 -31.98
N GLU A 219 -4.16 13.64 -31.81
CA GLU A 219 -5.56 13.99 -31.57
C GLU A 219 -6.48 13.45 -32.68
N GLU A 220 -7.40 12.55 -32.32
CA GLU A 220 -8.69 12.42 -33.01
C GLU A 220 -9.81 12.46 -31.96
N GLU A 221 -10.54 13.58 -31.91
CA GLU A 221 -11.74 13.75 -31.10
C GLU A 221 -12.87 12.85 -31.62
N GLU A 222 -13.19 11.77 -30.89
CA GLU A 222 -14.48 11.07 -31.03
C GLU A 222 -15.54 11.64 -30.06
N PRO A 223 -16.77 11.92 -30.52
CA PRO A 223 -17.79 12.56 -29.70
C PRO A 223 -18.43 11.61 -28.68
N LEU A 224 -18.57 12.11 -27.44
CA LEU A 224 -19.20 11.45 -26.29
C LEU A 224 -20.60 10.85 -26.60
N PRO A 225 -20.87 9.58 -26.24
CA PRO A 225 -22.21 9.02 -26.35
C PRO A 225 -23.15 9.59 -25.27
N LYS A 226 -24.35 9.97 -25.73
CA LYS A 226 -25.45 10.55 -24.95
C LYS A 226 -26.06 9.52 -23.99
N LYS A 227 -26.18 9.92 -22.71
CA LYS A 227 -27.15 9.49 -21.67
C LYS A 227 -27.39 7.97 -21.53
N ILE A 228 -26.88 7.41 -20.43
CA ILE A 228 -27.40 6.17 -19.84
C ILE A 228 -28.32 6.56 -18.68
N HIS A 229 -29.61 6.23 -18.79
CA HIS A 229 -30.56 6.26 -17.69
C HIS A 229 -30.39 4.97 -16.86
N CYS A 230 -30.17 5.09 -15.55
CA CYS A 230 -30.40 3.99 -14.61
C CYS A 230 -31.73 4.20 -13.90
N ALA A 231 -32.52 3.13 -13.85
CA ALA A 231 -33.64 2.95 -12.93
C ALA A 231 -33.14 2.64 -11.52
#